data_AF-A0A1D3UC23-F1
#
_entry.id   AF-A0A1D3UC23-F1
#
_cell.length_a   1.000
_cell.length_b   1.000
_cell.length_c   1.000
_cell.angle_alpha   90.00
_cell.angle_beta   90.00
_cell.angle_gamma   90.00
#
_symmetry.space_group_name_H-M   'P 1'
#
loop_
_entity.id
_entity.type
_entity.pdbx_description
1 polymer ?
#
loop_
_entity_poly.entity_id
_entity_poly.type
_entity_poly.pdbx_seq_one_letter_code
_entity_poly.pdbx_strand_id
1 'polypeptide(L)'
;MEKQRGFLKNYTDRLIEKGKCFPNIGLWDGKMGIAVYLLHLARITGDENYERQADEFMDTVYEQLAERTSIFYGDGLLGIGCGIEYMIEHDLIDGDSDEILAEIDIVARNIVDRRPIESLPLQDGVCGVGYYLYRRLKNKPDNDESMLTLKFKEYLIYLIDWIEELLLKTKEKDDYNDAYFLLCRLHRLDVFNHKIERMMGLCLRKLIDFNCRISDPYELLGIESLKILKPWI
;
A
#
# COMPACT_ATOMS: atom_id res chain seq x y z
N MET A 1 2.24 5.66 34.03
CA MET A 1 2.35 6.20 32.66
C MET A 1 0.97 6.48 32.01
N GLU A 2 -0.15 6.40 32.76
CA GLU A 2 -1.53 6.51 32.23
C GLU A 2 -2.00 7.93 31.83
N LYS A 3 -1.20 8.98 32.04
CA LYS A 3 -1.61 10.36 31.75
C LYS A 3 -1.28 10.84 30.34
N GLN A 4 -0.57 10.07 29.54
CA GLN A 4 0.03 10.56 28.30
C GLN A 4 -0.76 10.06 27.09
N ARG A 5 -1.47 10.98 26.41
CA ARG A 5 -2.15 10.89 25.09
C ARG A 5 -3.67 11.03 25.08
N GLY A 6 -4.29 11.61 26.12
CA GLY A 6 -5.73 11.95 26.10
C GLY A 6 -6.19 12.81 24.89
N PHE A 7 -5.28 13.53 24.23
CA PHE A 7 -5.57 14.28 23.00
C PHE A 7 -5.88 13.37 21.79
N LEU A 8 -5.35 12.14 21.75
CA LEU A 8 -5.67 11.17 20.69
C LEU A 8 -7.06 10.56 20.89
N LYS A 9 -7.52 10.43 22.13
CA LYS A 9 -8.74 9.71 22.47
C LYS A 9 -9.96 10.13 21.63
N ASN A 10 -10.24 11.44 21.53
CA ASN A 10 -11.37 11.92 20.74
C ASN A 10 -11.23 11.55 19.25
N TYR A 11 -10.03 11.70 18.69
CA TYR A 11 -9.76 11.34 17.31
C TYR A 11 -9.95 9.83 17.08
N THR A 12 -9.38 9.01 17.96
CA THR A 12 -9.48 7.56 17.93
C THR A 12 -10.93 7.08 18.05
N ASP A 13 -11.69 7.62 19.00
CA ASP A 13 -13.10 7.26 19.23
C ASP A 13 -13.93 7.54 17.96
N ARG A 14 -13.72 8.69 17.30
CA ARG A 14 -14.40 9.04 16.04
C ARG A 14 -13.98 8.14 14.87
N LEU A 15 -12.71 7.72 14.84
CA LEU A 15 -12.21 6.81 13.80
C LEU A 15 -12.83 5.41 13.96
N ILE A 16 -12.91 4.91 15.19
CA ILE A 16 -13.59 3.64 15.52
C ILE A 16 -15.07 3.72 15.16
N GLU A 17 -15.77 4.80 15.53
CA GLU A 17 -17.18 5.01 15.20
C GLU A 17 -17.38 5.00 13.66
N LYS A 18 -16.52 5.69 12.90
CA LYS A 18 -16.53 5.65 11.44
C LYS A 18 -16.36 4.21 10.93
N GLY A 19 -15.38 3.46 11.43
CA GLY A 19 -15.15 2.06 11.02
C GLY A 19 -16.35 1.15 11.28
N LYS A 20 -17.08 1.37 12.37
CA LYS A 20 -18.28 0.59 12.72
C LYS A 20 -19.50 0.96 11.86
N CYS A 21 -19.63 2.22 11.45
CA CYS A 21 -20.79 2.69 10.69
C CYS A 21 -20.68 2.49 9.18
N PHE A 22 -19.47 2.48 8.60
CA PHE A 22 -19.29 2.44 7.15
C PHE A 22 -18.83 1.05 6.66
N PRO A 23 -19.35 0.57 5.51
CA PRO A 23 -19.03 -0.77 5.02
C PRO A 23 -17.63 -0.89 4.41
N ASN A 24 -16.93 0.20 4.13
CA ASN A 24 -15.62 0.17 3.46
C ASN A 24 -14.59 -0.65 4.26
N ILE A 25 -14.04 -1.70 3.65
CA ILE A 25 -13.02 -2.58 4.24
C ILE A 25 -11.58 -2.25 3.83
N GLY A 26 -11.41 -1.35 2.87
CA GLY A 26 -10.10 -1.03 2.28
C GLY A 26 -9.15 -0.26 3.20
N LEU A 27 -8.05 0.20 2.61
CA LEU A 27 -6.89 0.68 3.36
C LEU A 27 -6.99 2.14 3.80
N TRP A 28 -7.34 3.08 2.92
CA TRP A 28 -7.22 4.51 3.23
C TRP A 28 -8.36 5.05 4.09
N ASP A 29 -9.58 4.62 3.78
CA ASP A 29 -10.81 5.10 4.42
C ASP A 29 -11.66 3.95 4.98
N GLY A 30 -11.07 2.76 5.09
CA GLY A 30 -11.76 1.54 5.50
C GLY A 30 -11.18 0.89 6.76
N LYS A 31 -11.82 -0.22 7.14
CA LYS A 31 -11.52 -0.97 8.36
C LYS A 31 -10.07 -1.44 8.44
N MET A 32 -9.44 -1.82 7.32
CA MET A 32 -8.03 -2.24 7.32
C MET A 32 -7.09 -1.12 7.79
N GLY A 33 -7.22 0.10 7.26
CA GLY A 33 -6.38 1.22 7.72
C GLY A 33 -6.60 1.60 9.18
N ILE A 34 -7.85 1.46 9.65
CA ILE A 34 -8.19 1.67 11.06
C ILE A 34 -7.53 0.62 11.94
N ALA A 35 -7.55 -0.66 11.54
CA ALA A 35 -6.87 -1.74 12.26
C ALA A 35 -5.35 -1.46 12.37
N VAL A 36 -4.69 -1.10 11.26
CA VAL A 36 -3.25 -0.75 11.26
C VAL A 36 -2.97 0.41 12.23
N TYR A 37 -3.81 1.45 12.23
CA TYR A 37 -3.71 2.57 13.16
C TYR A 37 -3.87 2.14 14.62
N LEU A 38 -4.85 1.28 14.91
CA LEU A 38 -5.16 0.83 16.27
C LEU A 38 -4.06 -0.08 16.84
N LEU A 39 -3.44 -0.95 16.03
CA LEU A 39 -2.31 -1.78 16.47
C LEU A 39 -1.10 -0.92 16.85
N HIS A 40 -0.78 0.09 16.04
CA HIS A 40 0.25 1.07 16.40
C HIS A 40 -0.11 1.79 17.69
N LEU A 41 -1.35 2.27 17.83
CA LEU A 41 -1.80 2.96 19.02
C LEU A 41 -1.71 2.05 20.26
N ALA A 42 -2.13 0.79 20.16
CA ALA A 42 -2.04 -0.21 21.22
C ALA A 42 -0.59 -0.39 21.71
N ARG A 43 0.36 -0.58 20.78
CA ARG A 43 1.80 -0.67 21.10
C ARG A 43 2.32 0.59 21.79
N ILE A 44 1.88 1.75 21.31
CA ILE A 44 2.30 3.06 21.78
C ILE A 44 1.78 3.37 23.20
N THR A 45 0.55 2.95 23.52
CA THR A 45 -0.12 3.24 24.80
C THR A 45 -0.01 2.09 25.81
N GLY A 46 0.23 0.87 25.34
CA GLY A 46 0.08 -0.36 26.13
C GLY A 46 -1.37 -0.70 26.46
N ASP A 47 -2.34 -0.24 25.65
CA ASP A 47 -3.77 -0.48 25.91
C ASP A 47 -4.31 -1.58 24.99
N GLU A 48 -4.47 -2.78 25.57
CA GLU A 48 -4.98 -3.98 24.90
C GLU A 48 -6.40 -3.80 24.31
N ASN A 49 -7.15 -2.79 24.76
CA ASN A 49 -8.46 -2.51 24.17
C ASN A 49 -8.37 -1.97 22.74
N TYR A 50 -7.25 -1.33 22.36
CA TYR A 50 -7.04 -0.93 20.97
C TYR A 50 -6.67 -2.11 20.09
N GLU A 51 -5.89 -3.07 20.62
CA GLU A 51 -5.57 -4.32 19.94
C GLU A 51 -6.83 -5.14 19.66
N ARG A 52 -7.67 -5.38 20.69
CA ARG A 52 -8.95 -6.07 20.52
C ARG A 52 -9.84 -5.45 19.45
N GLN A 53 -9.89 -4.12 19.38
CA GLN A 53 -10.68 -3.42 18.36
C GLN A 53 -10.06 -3.52 16.97
N ALA A 54 -8.73 -3.57 16.87
CA ALA A 54 -8.06 -3.83 15.60
C ALA A 54 -8.42 -5.24 15.09
N ASP A 55 -8.40 -6.23 15.98
CA ASP A 55 -8.80 -7.62 15.66
C ASP A 55 -10.25 -7.68 15.17
N GLU A 56 -11.19 -7.04 15.87
CA GLU A 56 -12.59 -6.94 15.43
C GLU A 56 -12.71 -6.36 14.00
N PHE A 57 -11.91 -5.34 13.67
CA PHE A 57 -11.90 -4.76 12.34
C PHE A 57 -11.26 -5.69 11.31
N MET A 58 -10.17 -6.39 11.64
CA MET A 58 -9.55 -7.37 10.77
C MET A 58 -10.48 -8.53 10.47
N ASP A 59 -11.14 -9.10 11.49
CA ASP A 59 -12.15 -10.14 11.34
C ASP A 59 -13.27 -9.68 10.39
N THR A 60 -13.75 -8.45 10.60
CA THR A 60 -14.77 -7.86 9.72
C THR A 60 -14.27 -7.71 8.27
N VAL A 61 -12.99 -7.34 8.07
CA VAL A 61 -12.39 -7.30 6.72
C VAL A 61 -12.45 -8.69 6.11
N TYR A 62 -11.96 -9.71 6.81
CA TYR A 62 -11.95 -11.10 6.32
C TYR A 62 -13.35 -11.63 6.01
N GLU A 63 -14.33 -11.38 6.87
CA GLU A 63 -15.73 -11.81 6.69
C GLU A 63 -16.41 -11.13 5.49
N GLN A 64 -16.03 -9.90 5.16
CA GLN A 64 -16.62 -9.11 4.08
C GLN A 64 -15.86 -9.22 2.76
N LEU A 65 -14.73 -9.94 2.71
CA LEU A 65 -14.05 -10.26 1.46
C LEU A 65 -14.98 -11.09 0.57
N ALA A 66 -15.25 -10.58 -0.62
CA ALA A 66 -16.08 -11.24 -1.62
C ALA A 66 -15.45 -11.11 -3.01
N GLU A 67 -15.92 -11.91 -3.97
CA GLU A 67 -15.47 -11.83 -5.37
C GLU A 67 -15.62 -10.43 -6.00
N ARG A 68 -16.52 -9.59 -5.45
CA ARG A 68 -16.79 -8.24 -5.93
C ARG A 68 -16.00 -7.15 -5.19
N THR A 69 -15.11 -7.50 -4.27
CA THR A 69 -14.25 -6.53 -3.60
C THR A 69 -13.42 -5.78 -4.64
N SER A 70 -13.30 -4.46 -4.47
CA SER A 70 -12.42 -3.64 -5.31
C SER A 70 -11.03 -4.27 -5.37
N ILE A 71 -10.39 -4.25 -6.53
CA ILE A 71 -9.01 -4.71 -6.67
C ILE A 71 -8.00 -3.62 -6.29
N PHE A 72 -8.43 -2.37 -6.18
CA PHE A 72 -7.52 -1.23 -6.11
C PHE A 72 -6.83 -1.08 -4.75
N TYR A 73 -5.85 -0.19 -4.68
CA TYR A 73 -5.02 -0.01 -3.49
C TYR A 73 -5.74 0.78 -2.39
N GLY A 74 -6.46 1.86 -2.74
CA GLY A 74 -7.09 2.70 -1.73
C GLY A 74 -8.22 2.00 -0.95
N ASP A 75 -9.06 1.24 -1.66
CA ASP A 75 -10.31 0.69 -1.14
C ASP A 75 -10.46 -0.84 -1.31
N GLY A 76 -9.41 -1.53 -1.77
CA GLY A 76 -9.51 -2.90 -2.27
C GLY A 76 -8.40 -3.86 -1.85
N LEU A 77 -8.36 -5.00 -2.55
CA LEU A 77 -7.51 -6.16 -2.24
C LEU A 77 -6.02 -5.82 -2.21
N LEU A 78 -5.51 -5.04 -3.17
CA LEU A 78 -4.09 -4.68 -3.19
C LEU A 78 -3.69 -3.85 -1.97
N GLY A 79 -4.58 -2.97 -1.51
CA GLY A 79 -4.39 -2.19 -0.28
C GLY A 79 -4.42 -3.05 0.97
N ILE A 80 -5.42 -3.93 1.06
CA ILE A 80 -5.59 -4.89 2.15
C ILE A 80 -4.32 -5.75 2.28
N GLY A 81 -3.83 -6.31 1.18
CA GLY A 81 -2.61 -7.11 1.17
C GLY A 81 -1.37 -6.31 1.58
N CYS A 82 -1.23 -5.05 1.12
CA CYS A 82 -0.15 -4.17 1.60
C CYS A 82 -0.26 -3.86 3.10
N GLY A 83 -1.48 -3.71 3.62
CA GLY A 83 -1.75 -3.55 5.05
C GLY A 83 -1.28 -4.76 5.86
N ILE A 84 -1.63 -5.97 5.44
CA ILE A 84 -1.19 -7.22 6.08
C ILE A 84 0.34 -7.34 6.04
N GLU A 85 0.96 -7.18 4.87
CA GLU A 85 2.42 -7.21 4.73
C GLU A 85 3.10 -6.19 5.64
N TYR A 86 2.50 -5.01 5.79
CA TYR A 86 3.01 -3.96 6.66
C TYR A 86 2.90 -4.33 8.14
N MET A 87 1.77 -4.90 8.57
CA MET A 87 1.57 -5.32 9.94
C MET A 87 2.55 -6.42 10.34
N ILE A 88 2.75 -7.43 9.48
CA ILE A 88 3.74 -8.50 9.70
C ILE A 88 5.16 -7.92 9.76
N GLU A 89 5.54 -7.07 8.81
CA GLU A 89 6.88 -6.46 8.79
C GLU A 89 7.20 -5.65 10.06
N HIS A 90 6.20 -5.03 10.69
CA HIS A 90 6.38 -4.22 11.88
C HIS A 90 6.13 -5.01 13.18
N ASP A 91 6.07 -6.34 13.12
CA ASP A 91 5.77 -7.22 14.25
C ASP A 91 4.44 -6.88 14.96
N LEU A 92 3.49 -6.29 14.24
CA LEU A 92 2.16 -5.92 14.79
C LEU A 92 1.22 -7.13 14.83
N ILE A 93 1.44 -8.07 13.91
CA ILE A 93 0.78 -9.37 13.88
C ILE A 93 1.80 -10.43 13.47
N ASP A 94 1.57 -11.67 13.89
CA ASP A 94 2.34 -12.83 13.45
C ASP A 94 1.67 -13.51 12.25
N GLY A 95 2.45 -13.97 11.28
CA GLY A 95 1.94 -14.73 10.15
C GLY A 95 2.94 -14.88 9.01
N ASP A 96 2.74 -15.90 8.18
CA ASP A 96 3.48 -16.05 6.92
C ASP A 96 2.75 -15.27 5.81
N SER A 97 3.37 -14.17 5.36
CA SER A 97 2.75 -13.33 4.32
C SER A 97 2.64 -14.04 2.97
N ASP A 98 3.48 -15.03 2.67
CA ASP A 98 3.39 -15.80 1.43
C ASP A 98 2.17 -16.72 1.42
N GLU A 99 1.79 -17.28 2.57
CA GLU A 99 0.57 -18.08 2.69
C GLU A 99 -0.68 -17.20 2.71
N ILE A 100 -0.68 -16.14 3.53
CA ILE A 100 -1.85 -15.27 3.73
C ILE A 100 -2.23 -14.53 2.44
N LEU A 101 -1.24 -14.08 1.66
CA LEU A 101 -1.48 -13.23 0.48
C LEU A 101 -1.59 -14.01 -0.83
N ALA A 102 -1.52 -15.35 -0.82
CA ALA A 102 -1.47 -16.16 -2.03
C ALA A 102 -2.63 -15.89 -3.02
N GLU A 103 -3.85 -15.65 -2.52
CA GLU A 103 -5.01 -15.34 -3.38
C GLU A 103 -4.93 -13.94 -3.98
N ILE A 104 -4.44 -12.95 -3.22
CA ILE A 104 -4.23 -11.59 -3.71
C ILE A 104 -3.07 -11.56 -4.72
N ASP A 105 -2.03 -12.38 -4.51
CA ASP A 105 -0.91 -12.56 -5.44
C ASP A 105 -1.41 -13.05 -6.82
N ILE A 106 -2.42 -13.93 -6.85
CA ILE A 106 -3.09 -14.38 -8.09
C ILE A 106 -3.86 -13.24 -8.76
N VAL A 107 -4.58 -12.42 -7.99
CA VAL A 107 -5.29 -11.24 -8.51
C VAL A 107 -4.31 -10.24 -9.12
N ALA A 108 -3.22 -9.90 -8.41
CA ALA A 108 -2.19 -8.99 -8.88
C ALA A 108 -1.57 -9.46 -10.20
N ARG A 109 -1.25 -10.76 -10.30
CA ARG A 109 -0.77 -11.39 -11.54
C ARG A 109 -1.77 -11.21 -12.69
N ASN A 110 -3.05 -11.53 -12.47
CA ASN A 110 -4.08 -11.39 -13.49
C ASN A 110 -4.24 -9.95 -13.98
N ILE A 111 -4.04 -8.95 -13.10
CA ILE A 111 -4.05 -7.54 -13.47
C ILE A 111 -2.87 -7.22 -14.38
N VAL A 112 -1.66 -7.67 -14.04
CA VAL A 112 -0.45 -7.45 -14.86
C VAL A 112 -0.58 -8.12 -16.23
N ASP A 113 -1.09 -9.36 -16.28
CA ASP A 113 -1.24 -10.12 -17.52
C ASP A 113 -2.25 -9.48 -18.48
N ARG A 114 -3.35 -8.91 -17.95
CA ARG A 114 -4.44 -8.34 -18.75
C ARG A 114 -4.28 -6.85 -19.03
N ARG A 115 -3.48 -6.14 -18.23
CA ARG A 115 -3.30 -4.68 -18.25
C ARG A 115 -4.61 -3.87 -18.37
N PRO A 116 -5.62 -4.09 -17.50
CA PRO A 116 -6.95 -3.49 -17.68
C PRO A 116 -7.06 -2.03 -17.22
N ILE A 117 -6.03 -1.49 -16.55
CA ILE A 117 -6.02 -0.15 -15.93
C ILE A 117 -5.34 0.86 -16.87
N GLU A 118 -5.98 2.01 -17.11
CA GLU A 118 -5.45 3.06 -18.00
C GLU A 118 -4.97 4.32 -17.25
N SER A 119 -4.97 4.28 -15.91
CA SER A 119 -4.58 5.39 -15.04
C SER A 119 -3.31 5.04 -14.23
N LEU A 120 -2.57 6.08 -13.84
CA LEU A 120 -1.34 5.95 -13.04
C LEU A 120 -1.51 6.02 -11.51
N PRO A 121 -2.45 6.78 -10.90
CA PRO A 121 -2.43 7.07 -9.46
C PRO A 121 -2.27 5.87 -8.52
N LEU A 122 -1.74 6.10 -7.33
CA LEU A 122 -1.62 5.06 -6.31
C LEU A 122 -2.97 4.46 -5.92
N GLN A 123 -4.00 5.31 -5.76
CA GLN A 123 -5.31 4.92 -5.22
C GLN A 123 -5.98 3.80 -6.03
N ASP A 124 -6.12 4.02 -7.33
CA ASP A 124 -6.95 3.23 -8.25
C ASP A 124 -6.28 3.05 -9.63
N GLY A 125 -4.98 3.34 -9.73
CA GLY A 125 -4.19 3.20 -10.94
C GLY A 125 -3.13 2.09 -10.86
N VAL A 126 -2.33 1.98 -11.92
CA VAL A 126 -1.28 0.96 -12.03
C VAL A 126 -0.20 1.12 -10.94
N CYS A 127 -0.02 2.32 -10.37
CA CYS A 127 0.95 2.49 -9.31
C CYS A 127 0.59 1.72 -8.03
N GLY A 128 -0.70 1.51 -7.76
CA GLY A 128 -1.15 0.64 -6.66
C GLY A 128 -0.74 -0.82 -6.87
N VAL A 129 -0.82 -1.32 -8.10
CA VAL A 129 -0.32 -2.66 -8.47
C VAL A 129 1.18 -2.72 -8.26
N GLY A 130 1.91 -1.71 -8.69
CA GLY A 130 3.35 -1.66 -8.53
C GLY A 130 3.83 -1.59 -7.10
N TYR A 131 3.11 -0.86 -6.25
CA TYR A 131 3.45 -0.80 -4.85
C TYR A 131 3.18 -2.14 -4.15
N TYR A 132 2.13 -2.85 -4.54
CA TYR A 132 1.90 -4.21 -4.07
C TYR A 132 3.06 -5.15 -4.45
N LEU A 133 3.47 -5.19 -5.74
CA LEU A 133 4.62 -6.02 -6.14
C LEU A 133 5.91 -5.64 -5.40
N TYR A 134 6.15 -4.33 -5.21
CA TYR A 134 7.28 -3.85 -4.40
C TYR A 134 7.25 -4.40 -2.98
N ARG A 135 6.09 -4.35 -2.32
CA ARG A 135 5.92 -4.85 -0.95
C ARG A 135 6.21 -6.34 -0.84
N ARG A 136 5.82 -7.14 -1.83
CA ARG A 136 6.09 -8.59 -1.87
C ARG A 136 7.57 -8.93 -2.12
N LEU A 137 8.32 -8.04 -2.77
CA LEU A 137 9.73 -8.27 -3.14
C LEU A 137 10.75 -7.64 -2.18
N LYS A 138 10.45 -6.49 -1.58
CA LYS A 138 11.47 -5.64 -0.90
C LYS A 138 12.22 -6.29 0.27
N ASN A 139 11.63 -7.30 0.90
CA ASN A 139 12.19 -8.00 2.05
C ASN A 139 12.74 -9.39 1.68
N LYS A 140 12.63 -9.79 0.40
CA LYS A 140 13.23 -11.02 -0.10
C LYS A 140 14.74 -10.81 -0.26
N PRO A 141 15.57 -11.80 0.09
CA PRO A 141 17.01 -11.73 -0.18
C PRO A 141 17.31 -11.49 -1.67
N ASP A 142 18.39 -10.78 -1.97
CA ASP A 142 18.76 -10.48 -3.37
C ASP A 142 18.95 -11.74 -4.23
N ASN A 143 19.50 -12.79 -3.60
CA ASN A 143 19.76 -14.11 -4.19
C ASN A 143 18.60 -15.11 -3.98
N ASP A 144 17.41 -14.64 -3.61
CA ASP A 144 16.23 -15.49 -3.53
C ASP A 144 15.79 -15.89 -4.95
N GLU A 145 16.06 -17.15 -5.27
CA GLU A 145 15.69 -17.81 -6.52
C GLU A 145 14.45 -18.70 -6.36
N SER A 146 13.64 -18.50 -5.30
CA SER A 146 12.37 -19.19 -5.16
C SER A 146 11.47 -18.88 -6.36
N MET A 147 10.67 -19.87 -6.75
CA MET A 147 9.73 -19.74 -7.87
C MET A 147 8.77 -18.56 -7.68
N LEU A 148 8.39 -18.25 -6.44
CA LEU A 148 7.56 -17.11 -6.10
C LEU A 148 8.28 -15.80 -6.41
N THR A 149 9.50 -15.62 -5.90
CA THR A 149 10.32 -14.42 -6.11
C THR A 149 10.66 -14.19 -7.59
N LEU A 150 11.02 -15.25 -8.32
CA LEU A 150 11.29 -15.17 -9.76
C LEU A 150 10.06 -14.73 -10.56
N LYS A 151 8.87 -15.26 -10.25
CA LYS A 151 7.61 -14.82 -10.88
C LYS A 151 7.30 -13.36 -10.59
N PHE A 152 7.51 -12.90 -9.36
CA PHE A 152 7.32 -11.49 -9.02
C PHE A 152 8.29 -10.57 -9.76
N LYS A 153 9.56 -10.98 -9.90
CA LYS A 153 10.55 -10.25 -10.72
C LYS A 153 10.12 -10.20 -12.20
N GLU A 154 9.56 -11.28 -12.74
CA GLU A 154 8.99 -11.31 -14.09
C GLU A 154 7.81 -10.33 -14.23
N TYR A 155 6.82 -10.39 -13.33
CA TYR A 155 5.67 -9.46 -13.36
C TYR A 155 6.07 -8.01 -13.18
N LEU A 156 7.12 -7.75 -12.39
CA LEU A 156 7.68 -6.42 -12.24
C LEU A 156 8.23 -5.87 -13.57
N ILE A 157 8.87 -6.70 -14.39
CA ILE A 157 9.33 -6.28 -15.73
C ILE A 157 8.13 -5.87 -16.61
N TYR A 158 7.07 -6.70 -16.65
CA TYR A 158 5.87 -6.37 -17.41
C TYR A 158 5.15 -5.12 -16.91
N LEU A 159 5.15 -4.89 -15.59
CA LEU A 159 4.60 -3.70 -14.98
C LEU A 159 5.43 -2.45 -15.32
N ILE A 160 6.76 -2.52 -15.28
CA ILE A 160 7.66 -1.41 -15.63
C ILE A 160 7.40 -0.97 -17.08
N ASP A 161 7.20 -1.93 -17.99
CA ASP A 161 6.82 -1.65 -19.38
C ASP A 161 5.46 -0.95 -19.45
N TRP A 162 4.47 -1.42 -18.69
CA TRP A 162 3.13 -0.86 -18.66
C TRP A 162 3.10 0.58 -18.10
N ILE A 163 3.83 0.84 -17.02
CA ILE A 163 3.97 2.17 -16.43
C ILE A 163 4.59 3.14 -17.44
N GLU A 164 5.60 2.71 -18.20
CA GLU A 164 6.20 3.56 -19.24
C GLU A 164 5.17 3.97 -20.30
N GLU A 165 4.38 3.02 -20.80
CA GLU A 165 3.34 3.29 -21.80
C GLU A 165 2.31 4.31 -21.30
N LEU A 166 1.91 4.22 -20.04
CA LEU A 166 0.94 5.15 -19.43
C LEU A 166 1.57 6.53 -19.16
N LEU A 167 2.82 6.58 -18.70
CA LEU A 167 3.57 7.83 -18.49
C LEU A 167 3.71 8.65 -19.77
N LEU A 168 3.85 7.99 -20.93
CA LEU A 168 3.93 8.67 -22.22
C LEU A 168 2.59 9.23 -22.69
N LYS A 169 1.47 8.73 -22.16
CA LYS A 169 0.11 9.12 -22.54
C LYS A 169 -0.53 10.12 -21.57
N THR A 170 -0.14 10.10 -20.30
CA THR A 170 -0.79 10.91 -19.28
C THR A 170 -0.58 12.41 -19.49
N LYS A 171 -1.63 13.17 -19.16
CA LYS A 171 -1.62 14.63 -19.11
C LYS A 171 -1.85 15.15 -17.68
N GLU A 172 -2.16 14.25 -16.75
CA GLU A 172 -2.42 14.61 -15.36
C GLU A 172 -1.10 14.89 -14.66
N LYS A 173 -1.06 16.00 -13.92
CA LYS A 173 0.17 16.48 -13.28
C LYS A 173 0.59 15.60 -12.10
N ASP A 174 -0.39 15.10 -11.36
CA ASP A 174 -0.18 14.32 -10.14
C ASP A 174 0.31 12.90 -10.45
N ASP A 175 -0.01 12.37 -11.63
CA ASP A 175 0.49 11.07 -12.12
C ASP A 175 2.03 10.99 -12.11
N TYR A 176 2.71 12.08 -12.46
CA TYR A 176 4.17 12.12 -12.46
C TYR A 176 4.75 12.07 -11.04
N ASN A 177 4.05 12.60 -10.04
CA ASN A 177 4.47 12.52 -8.64
C ASN A 177 4.33 11.09 -8.13
N ASP A 178 3.16 10.48 -8.34
CA ASP A 178 2.87 9.11 -7.91
C ASP A 178 3.80 8.10 -8.57
N ALA A 179 3.99 8.22 -9.89
CA ALA A 179 4.90 7.35 -10.62
C ALA A 179 6.35 7.55 -10.17
N TYR A 180 6.82 8.78 -9.95
CA TYR A 180 8.18 9.04 -9.48
C TYR A 180 8.47 8.34 -8.15
N PHE A 181 7.58 8.49 -7.16
CA PHE A 181 7.80 7.88 -5.84
C PHE A 181 7.65 6.35 -5.86
N LEU A 182 6.86 5.77 -6.78
CA LEU A 182 6.89 4.33 -7.02
C LEU A 182 8.22 3.91 -7.64
N LEU A 183 8.69 4.59 -8.68
CA LEU A 183 9.92 4.26 -9.40
C LEU A 183 11.13 4.29 -8.47
N CYS A 184 11.21 5.25 -7.54
CA CYS A 184 12.23 5.27 -6.48
C CYS A 184 12.25 3.98 -5.64
N ARG A 185 11.09 3.37 -5.39
CA ARG A 185 10.97 2.11 -4.64
C ARG A 185 11.34 0.93 -5.51
N LEU A 186 10.86 0.89 -6.75
CA LEU A 186 11.18 -0.17 -7.71
C LEU A 186 12.68 -0.21 -8.05
N HIS A 187 13.35 0.95 -8.09
CA HIS A 187 14.80 1.04 -8.31
C HIS A 187 15.61 0.22 -7.29
N ARG A 188 15.13 0.17 -6.05
CA ARG A 188 15.78 -0.56 -4.95
C ARG A 188 15.73 -2.08 -5.10
N LEU A 189 14.87 -2.60 -5.99
CA LEU A 189 14.75 -4.03 -6.26
C LEU A 189 15.80 -4.53 -7.27
N ASP A 190 16.55 -3.61 -7.89
CA ASP A 190 17.57 -3.88 -8.91
C ASP A 190 17.07 -4.70 -10.11
N VAL A 191 15.81 -4.50 -10.49
CA VAL A 191 15.19 -5.12 -11.67
C VAL A 191 14.96 -4.06 -12.73
N PHE A 192 15.63 -4.21 -13.87
CA PHE A 192 15.44 -3.35 -15.05
C PHE A 192 15.72 -1.85 -14.80
N ASN A 193 16.70 -1.56 -13.94
CA ASN A 193 17.00 -0.22 -13.43
C ASN A 193 17.27 0.84 -14.51
N HIS A 194 17.91 0.49 -15.62
CA HIS A 194 18.15 1.45 -16.71
C HIS A 194 16.85 2.06 -17.27
N LYS A 195 15.76 1.29 -17.29
CA LYS A 195 14.45 1.74 -17.76
C LYS A 195 13.75 2.58 -16.69
N ILE A 196 13.84 2.15 -15.43
CA ILE A 196 13.34 2.89 -14.27
C ILE A 196 13.98 4.28 -14.21
N GLU A 197 15.31 4.37 -14.30
CA GLU A 197 16.05 5.64 -14.26
C GLU A 197 15.64 6.60 -15.38
N ARG A 198 15.42 6.07 -16.60
CA ARG A 198 14.90 6.87 -17.72
C ARG A 198 13.53 7.48 -17.40
N MET A 199 12.62 6.69 -16.84
CA MET A 199 11.29 7.15 -16.45
C MET A 199 11.33 8.12 -15.26
N MET A 200 12.21 7.90 -14.28
CA MET A 200 12.44 8.85 -13.18
C MET A 200 12.88 10.21 -13.73
N GLY A 201 13.82 10.23 -14.67
CA GLY A 201 14.25 11.46 -15.34
C GLY A 201 13.12 12.15 -16.12
N LEU A 202 12.23 11.38 -16.75
CA LEU A 202 11.02 11.94 -17.38
C LEU A 202 10.09 12.58 -16.34
N CYS A 203 9.77 11.87 -15.25
CA CYS A 203 8.89 12.38 -14.19
C CYS A 203 9.46 13.64 -13.56
N LEU A 204 10.74 13.66 -13.20
CA LEU A 204 11.40 14.83 -12.62
C LEU A 204 11.33 16.07 -13.52
N ARG A 205 11.55 15.92 -14.84
CA ARG A 205 11.37 17.04 -15.78
C ARG A 205 9.93 17.55 -15.76
N LYS A 206 8.94 16.65 -15.80
CA LYS A 206 7.51 17.02 -15.80
C LYS A 206 7.06 17.67 -14.49
N LEU A 207 7.57 17.22 -13.34
CA LEU A 207 7.32 17.85 -12.05
C LEU A 207 7.78 19.31 -12.03
N ILE A 208 8.93 19.60 -12.64
CA ILE A 208 9.44 20.97 -12.79
C ILE A 208 8.59 21.76 -13.79
N ASP A 209 8.37 21.22 -14.99
CA ASP A 209 7.62 21.88 -16.07
C ASP A 209 6.21 22.29 -15.63
N PHE A 210 5.57 21.47 -14.81
CA PHE A 210 4.21 21.69 -14.33
C PHE A 210 4.09 22.36 -12.97
N ASN A 211 5.22 22.59 -12.30
CA ASN A 211 5.31 23.10 -10.93
C ASN A 211 4.45 22.28 -9.95
N CYS A 212 4.60 20.95 -10.01
CA CYS A 212 3.83 20.02 -9.18
C CYS A 212 4.22 20.12 -7.70
N ARG A 213 3.24 19.89 -6.82
CA ARG A 213 3.54 19.66 -5.41
C ARG A 213 4.20 18.29 -5.27
N ILE A 214 5.38 18.26 -4.64
CA ILE A 214 6.09 17.01 -4.39
C ILE A 214 5.67 16.48 -3.01
N SER A 215 5.12 15.28 -2.98
CA SER A 215 4.80 14.56 -1.74
C SER A 215 4.82 13.07 -1.98
N ASP A 216 5.33 12.29 -1.04
CA ASP A 216 5.38 10.82 -1.15
C ASP A 216 4.03 10.20 -0.71
N PRO A 217 3.15 9.75 -1.65
CA PRO A 217 1.82 9.24 -1.28
C PRO A 217 1.88 7.84 -0.65
N TYR A 218 3.03 7.16 -0.74
CA TYR A 218 3.23 5.80 -0.22
C TYR A 218 3.75 5.81 1.23
N GLU A 219 4.15 6.98 1.76
CA GLU A 219 4.55 7.12 3.16
C GLU A 219 3.42 6.65 4.08
N LEU A 220 3.75 5.78 5.04
CA LEU A 220 2.77 5.19 5.96
C LEU A 220 1.57 4.58 5.24
N LEU A 221 1.82 3.90 4.12
CA LEU A 221 0.83 3.28 3.24
C LEU A 221 -0.18 4.26 2.61
N GLY A 222 0.02 5.57 2.75
CA GLY A 222 -0.99 6.58 2.40
C GLY A 222 -2.11 6.71 3.43
N ILE A 223 -1.99 6.08 4.61
CA ILE A 223 -3.00 6.15 5.67
C ILE A 223 -2.85 7.47 6.43
N GLU A 224 -3.82 8.38 6.28
CA GLU A 224 -3.79 9.70 6.92
C GLU A 224 -3.77 9.63 8.45
N SER A 225 -4.48 8.66 9.05
CA SER A 225 -4.51 8.49 10.51
C SER A 225 -3.14 8.10 11.09
N LEU A 226 -2.30 7.39 10.32
CA LEU A 226 -0.94 7.05 10.74
C LEU A 226 -0.01 8.27 10.75
N LYS A 227 -0.25 9.27 9.88
CA LYS A 227 0.55 10.51 9.89
C LYS A 227 0.45 11.25 11.21
N ILE A 228 -0.68 11.12 11.92
CA ILE A 228 -0.84 11.64 13.28
C ILE A 228 0.09 10.90 14.24
N LEU A 229 0.25 9.58 14.09
CA LEU A 229 1.10 8.76 14.96
C LEU A 229 2.58 8.79 14.59
N LYS A 230 2.95 9.37 13.44
CA LYS A 230 4.32 9.42 12.91
C LYS A 230 5.43 9.75 13.92
N PRO A 231 5.25 10.65 14.90
CA PRO A 231 6.30 10.94 15.88
C PRO A 231 6.60 9.80 16.88
N TRP A 232 5.81 8.73 16.91
CA TRP A 232 5.88 7.64 17.89
C TRP A 232 6.03 6.24 17.28
N ILE A 233 6.05 6.14 15.96
CA ILE A 233 6.31 4.90 15.20
C ILE A 233 7.71 4.96 14.61
#